data_AF-A0A7Y3GYN8-F1
#
_entry.id   AF-A0A7Y3GYN8-F1
#
_cell.length_a   1.000
_cell.length_b   1.000
_cell.length_c   1.000
_cell.angle_alpha   90.00
_cell.angle_beta   90.00
_cell.angle_gamma   90.00
#
_symmetry.space_group_name_H-M   'P 1'
#
loop_
_entity.id
_entity.type
_entity.pdbx_description
1 polymer ?
#
loop_
_entity_poly.entity_id
_entity_poly.type
_entity_poly.pdbx_seq_one_letter_code
_entity_poly.pdbx_strand_id
1 'polypeptide(L)'
;MESIRVAAVQMTSGQDVAENLDRAREAIAEAAAMGADWVALPENFAYLRGEGTGFPCAQSLEGEIVGFLRERARQHSVYVLGGSFPEQAP
;
A
#
# COMPACT_ATOMS: atom_id res chain seq x y z
N MET A 1 16.38 -17.21 18.34
CA MET A 1 15.90 -16.79 17.03
C MET A 1 15.10 -15.53 17.27
N GLU A 2 15.48 -14.42 16.64
CA GLU A 2 14.74 -13.16 16.76
C GLU A 2 13.32 -13.34 16.20
N SER A 3 12.30 -12.84 16.90
CA SER A 3 10.91 -12.90 16.43
C SER A 3 10.65 -11.76 15.46
N ILE A 4 10.05 -12.06 14.30
CA ILE A 4 9.59 -11.05 13.34
C ILE A 4 8.19 -10.58 13.75
N ARG A 5 7.96 -9.26 13.78
CA ARG A 5 6.64 -8.66 13.96
C ARG A 5 6.07 -8.23 12.61
N VAL A 6 4.90 -8.75 12.28
CA VAL A 6 4.18 -8.43 11.04
C VAL A 6 2.86 -7.73 11.39
N ALA A 7 2.60 -6.60 10.73
CA ALA A 7 1.31 -5.91 10.76
C ALA A 7 0.52 -6.22 9.48
N ALA A 8 -0.64 -6.85 9.64
CA ALA A 8 -1.61 -7.03 8.56
C ALA A 8 -2.61 -5.87 8.60
N VAL A 9 -2.51 -4.94 7.64
CA VAL A 9 -3.37 -3.76 7.57
C VAL A 9 -4.70 -4.15 6.94
N GLN A 10 -5.77 -3.76 7.62
CA GLN A 10 -7.13 -3.76 7.05
C GLN A 10 -7.59 -2.32 6.86
N MET A 11 -8.01 -1.99 5.65
CA MET A 11 -8.58 -0.69 5.30
C MET A 11 -9.70 -0.85 4.28
N THR A 12 -10.56 0.17 4.15
CA THR A 12 -11.60 0.22 3.13
C THR A 12 -11.09 1.04 1.95
N SER A 13 -10.69 0.35 0.89
CA SER A 13 -10.28 0.99 -0.37
C SER A 13 -11.49 1.52 -1.14
N GLY A 14 -11.37 2.72 -1.69
CA GLY A 14 -12.34 3.33 -2.60
C GLY A 14 -11.77 3.58 -3.99
N GLN A 15 -12.45 4.42 -4.77
CA GLN A 15 -12.04 4.83 -6.12
C GLN A 15 -11.16 6.08 -6.13
N ASP A 16 -10.92 6.71 -4.98
CA ASP A 16 -10.00 7.84 -4.86
C ASP A 16 -8.61 7.35 -4.43
N VAL A 17 -7.63 7.49 -5.32
CA VAL A 17 -6.26 7.05 -5.05
C VAL A 17 -5.63 7.85 -3.91
N ALA A 18 -5.82 9.17 -3.87
CA ALA A 18 -5.21 10.01 -2.86
C ALA A 18 -5.75 9.68 -1.46
N GLU A 19 -7.07 9.53 -1.33
CA GLU A 19 -7.70 9.14 -0.06
C GLU A 19 -7.22 7.77 0.43
N ASN A 20 -7.07 6.81 -0.48
CA ASN A 20 -6.54 5.48 -0.17
C ASN A 20 -5.07 5.54 0.26
N LEU A 21 -4.23 6.30 -0.44
CA LEU A 21 -2.82 6.47 -0.07
C LEU A 21 -2.66 7.16 1.28
N ASP A 22 -3.53 8.12 1.61
CA ASP A 22 -3.52 8.76 2.93
C ASP A 22 -3.87 7.79 4.06
N ARG A 23 -4.88 6.94 3.87
CA ARG A 23 -5.21 5.87 4.82
C ARG A 23 -4.06 4.87 4.99
N ALA A 24 -3.45 4.45 3.88
CA ALA A 24 -2.30 3.55 3.92
C ALA A 24 -1.09 4.19 4.60
N ARG A 25 -0.87 5.50 4.41
CA ARG A 25 0.22 6.26 5.04
C ARG A 25 0.09 6.22 6.55
N GLU A 26 -1.11 6.45 7.07
CA GLU A 26 -1.41 6.43 8.50
C GLU A 26 -1.24 5.03 9.09
N ALA A 27 -1.79 4.00 8.43
CA ALA A 27 -1.67 2.62 8.87
C ALA A 27 -0.22 2.10 8.89
N ILE A 28 0.60 2.46 7.88
CA ILE A 28 2.03 2.10 7.85
C ILE A 28 2.78 2.79 8.99
N ALA A 29 2.51 4.08 9.22
CA ALA A 29 3.15 4.84 10.30
C ALA A 29 2.79 4.27 11.68
N GLU A 30 1.52 3.90 11.89
CA GLU A 30 1.06 3.25 13.13
C GLU A 30 1.74 1.89 13.32
N ALA A 31 1.76 1.03 12.30
CA ALA A 31 2.41 -0.28 12.37
C ALA A 31 3.90 -0.17 12.69
N ALA A 32 4.60 0.79 12.06
CA ALA A 32 6.00 1.07 12.34
C ALA A 32 6.21 1.58 13.77
N ALA A 33 5.35 2.46 14.28
CA ALA A 33 5.40 2.93 15.66
C ALA A 33 5.15 1.80 16.68
N MET A 34 4.40 0.77 16.28
CA MET A 34 4.21 -0.47 17.04
C MET A 34 5.37 -1.47 16.88
N GLY A 35 6.44 -1.11 16.17
CA GLY A 35 7.65 -1.94 16.01
C GLY A 35 7.48 -3.10 15.02
N ALA A 36 6.63 -2.95 13.99
CA ALA A 36 6.55 -3.93 12.92
C ALA A 36 7.82 -3.92 12.04
N ASP A 37 8.32 -5.11 11.69
CA ASP A 37 9.35 -5.29 10.68
C ASP A 37 8.74 -5.33 9.27
N TRP A 38 7.53 -5.87 9.17
CA TRP A 38 6.77 -6.02 7.92
C TRP A 38 5.38 -5.41 8.07
N VAL A 39 4.95 -4.65 7.06
CA VAL A 39 3.59 -4.14 6.93
C VAL A 39 2.98 -4.65 5.64
N ALA A 40 1.89 -5.41 5.74
CA ALA A 40 1.15 -5.93 4.59
C ALA A 40 -0.12 -5.12 4.36
N LEU A 41 -0.23 -4.50 3.19
CA LEU A 41 -1.42 -3.81 2.71
C LEU A 41 -2.37 -4.81 2.01
N PRO A 42 -3.69 -4.53 1.97
CA PRO A 42 -4.65 -5.41 1.32
C PRO A 42 -4.51 -5.40 -0.21
N GLU A 43 -5.15 -6.37 -0.86
CA GLU A 43 -5.37 -6.35 -2.31
C GLU A 43 -6.07 -5.04 -2.71
N ASN A 44 -5.64 -4.43 -3.84
CA ASN A 44 -6.21 -3.20 -4.36
C ASN A 44 -6.24 -2.05 -3.33
N PHE A 45 -5.22 -1.95 -2.47
CA PHE A 45 -5.15 -0.94 -1.41
C PHE A 45 -5.26 0.49 -1.96
N ALA A 46 -4.68 0.74 -3.13
CA ALA A 46 -4.61 2.07 -3.74
C ALA A 46 -5.85 2.43 -4.55
N TYR A 47 -6.58 1.46 -5.09
CA TYR A 47 -7.79 1.70 -5.87
C TYR A 47 -8.65 0.44 -5.98
N LEU A 48 -9.87 0.51 -5.47
CA LEU A 48 -10.87 -0.54 -5.64
C LEU A 48 -11.89 -0.10 -6.69
N ARG A 49 -11.84 -0.76 -7.84
CA ARG A 49 -12.77 -0.48 -8.94
C ARG A 49 -14.21 -0.86 -8.61
N GLY A 50 -15.16 -0.17 -9.22
CA GLY A 50 -16.52 -0.68 -9.32
C GLY A 50 -16.59 -1.90 -10.24
N GLU A 51 -17.53 -2.79 -10.00
CA GLU A 51 -17.74 -3.95 -10.86
C GLU A 51 -18.03 -3.50 -12.31
N GLY A 52 -17.38 -4.16 -13.28
CA GLY A 52 -17.49 -3.80 -14.70
C GLY A 52 -16.73 -2.52 -15.13
N THR A 53 -16.11 -1.79 -14.21
CA THR A 53 -15.32 -0.60 -14.54
C THR A 53 -13.85 -0.92 -14.81
N GLY A 54 -13.15 -0.01 -15.49
CA GLY A 54 -11.71 -0.12 -15.78
C GLY A 54 -10.81 0.33 -14.62
N PHE A 55 -9.51 0.43 -14.91
CA PHE A 55 -8.47 0.89 -13.98
C PHE A 55 -7.84 2.19 -14.49
N PRO A 56 -8.49 3.36 -14.30
CA PRO A 56 -7.95 4.64 -14.77
C PRO A 56 -6.65 5.04 -14.06
N CYS A 57 -6.41 4.48 -12.87
CA CYS A 57 -5.20 4.66 -12.09
C CYS A 57 -4.08 3.67 -12.44
N ALA A 58 -4.26 2.83 -13.47
CA ALA A 58 -3.21 1.91 -13.88
C ALA A 58 -1.94 2.72 -14.21
N GLN A 59 -0.80 2.30 -13.69
CA GLN A 59 0.47 3.02 -13.82
C GLN A 59 1.66 2.06 -13.89
N SER A 60 2.82 2.55 -14.35
CA SER A 60 4.05 1.76 -14.35
C SER A 60 4.65 1.60 -12.94
N LEU A 61 5.73 0.83 -12.83
CA LEU A 61 6.50 0.66 -11.60
C LEU A 61 7.24 1.93 -11.13
N GLU A 62 7.25 2.98 -11.94
CA GLU A 62 7.80 4.30 -11.66
C GLU A 62 6.71 5.30 -11.23
N GLY A 63 5.43 4.90 -11.30
CA GLY A 63 4.31 5.75 -10.95
C GLY A 63 4.13 5.99 -9.44
N GLU A 64 3.15 6.83 -9.12
CA GLU A 64 2.85 7.33 -7.77
C GLU A 64 2.69 6.22 -6.73
N ILE A 65 1.85 5.20 -6.98
CA ILE A 65 1.59 4.09 -6.03
C ILE A 65 2.88 3.37 -5.61
N VAL A 66 3.77 3.03 -6.55
CA VAL A 66 5.03 2.36 -6.22
C VAL A 66 6.03 3.34 -5.60
N GLY A 67 6.04 4.60 -6.05
CA GLY A 67 6.81 5.68 -5.43
C GLY A 67 6.46 5.84 -3.95
N PHE A 68 5.17 5.90 -3.64
CA PHE A 68 4.60 5.94 -2.30
C PHE A 68 5.10 4.76 -1.45
N LEU A 69 4.97 3.52 -1.93
CA LEU A 69 5.42 2.33 -1.19
C LEU A 69 6.92 2.38 -0.87
N ARG A 70 7.74 2.78 -1.85
CA ARG A 70 9.20 2.93 -1.66
C ARG A 70 9.53 4.00 -0.63
N GLU A 71 8.84 5.12 -0.66
CA GLU A 71 9.04 6.22 0.28
C GLU A 71 8.65 5.81 1.70
N ARG A 72 7.47 5.21 1.89
CA ARG A 72 6.99 4.77 3.20
C ARG A 72 7.89 3.69 3.81
N ALA A 73 8.28 2.69 3.01
CA ALA A 73 9.21 1.64 3.45
C ALA A 73 10.53 2.22 3.95
N ARG A 74 11.12 3.17 3.19
CA ARG A 74 12.37 3.85 3.58
C ARG A 74 12.20 4.73 4.81
N GLN A 75 11.16 5.55 4.85
CA GLN A 75 10.92 6.49 5.95
C GLN A 75 10.79 5.76 7.29
N HIS A 76 10.10 4.61 7.30
CA HIS A 76 9.85 3.86 8.53
C HIS A 76 10.83 2.71 8.77
N SER A 77 11.75 2.46 7.83
CA SER A 77 12.69 1.33 7.88
C SER A 77 11.99 -0.02 8.09
N VAL A 78 10.89 -0.23 7.37
CA VAL A 78 10.10 -1.46 7.38
C VAL A 78 10.04 -2.07 5.98
N TYR A 79 9.80 -3.37 5.91
CA TYR A 79 9.39 -4.02 4.67
C TYR A 79 7.90 -3.79 4.44
N VAL A 80 7.52 -3.41 3.22
CA VAL A 80 6.11 -3.21 2.86
C VAL A 80 5.71 -4.21 1.78
N LEU A 81 4.77 -5.11 2.11
CA LEU A 81 4.07 -5.91 1.13
C LEU A 81 2.89 -5.07 0.62
N GLY A 82 3.07 -4.43 -0.54
CA GLY A 82 2.14 -3.46 -1.13
C GLY A 82 0.85 -4.04 -1.71
N GLY A 83 0.35 -5.17 -1.19
CA GLY A 83 -0.85 -5.84 -1.67
C GLY A 83 -0.81 -6.06 -3.19
N SER A 84 -1.78 -5.48 -3.89
CA SER A 84 -1.79 -5.38 -5.35
C SER A 84 -2.25 -3.99 -5.80
N PHE A 85 -1.85 -3.62 -7.02
CA PHE A 85 -2.30 -2.41 -7.70
C PHE A 85 -2.39 -2.70 -9.22
N PRO A 86 -3.19 -1.94 -9.98
CA PRO A 86 -3.24 -2.09 -11.43
C PRO A 86 -1.96 -1.56 -12.09
N GLU A 87 -1.18 -2.45 -12.67
CA GLU A 87 0.02 -2.09 -13.44
C GLU A 87 -0.34 -1.88 -14.92
N GLN A 88 0.25 -0.87 -15.55
CA GLN A 88 0.24 -0.75 -17.01
C GLN A 88 1.18 -1.82 -17.59
N ALA A 89 0.61 -2.79 -18.31
CA ALA A 89 1.42 -3.74 -19.07
C ALA A 89 2.18 -3.02 -20.19
N PRO A 90 3.45 -3.40 -20.45
CA PRO A 90 4.24 -2.84 -21.54
C PRO A 90 3.69 -3.19 -22.94
#